data_AF-A0A9D4QYI7-F1
#
_entry.id   AF-A0A9D4QYI7-F1
#
_cell.length_a   1.000
_cell.length_b   1.000
_cell.length_c   1.000
_cell.angle_alpha   90.00
_cell.angle_beta   90.00
_cell.angle_gamma   90.00
#
_symmetry.space_group_name_H-M   'P 1'
#
loop_
_entity.id
_entity.type
_entity.pdbx_description
1 polymer ?
#
loop_
_entity_poly.entity_id
_entity_poly.type
_entity_poly.pdbx_seq_one_letter_code
_entity_poly.pdbx_strand_id
1 'polypeptide(L)'
;MYYSVSAYPNSYIAEANMDGSDVRKFITDVDTPDGLAIDYINNYIYWGDLYENTIRRCNLNGTNCMTILNETSSDTVIIRDIVVEGDLIYYTDYSKEAVVAYNMTDKTSQSYGTDLGRLSDLWVYKSNTVNKQPVNKACQSNNGRGDCSAVCLPKGSTDRTCKCNTGENLQEDGRTCSNIFKCESFIRQPDATVVTISSTCTKRLNEMCAIQCPSGYIIKNANLSMVTCLIDGWDRQAEILCVNPASTCTIRSDSIANGDIRPRCMFTVGGSCEYGCHEGYSQITSMVTCGNDGLWYPRPACRATTICMTNANAIPNGSLYTNCVNPVTGSTCGFSCQPGFTQLMATVTCVNDSSWFPAHPCQEIKCPPIINNGFILQDKCSFKVGIVCEYFCGGVSTYEKNKSISNLTCLATGAWNQTSGLCVEIPGDTGSQEASAGGFARTQIEMGVGIAVALVVVIAGAVLLFIFIKRRRSTEVPYSNATFNTGNETIAIENPGYMTTSGARMNSHDLDTTQTDHVIFDPLPTVPVKKDDDGFVNPLYGANAQPGADRSQQAKNGEPLYTSSQIVLNNNKPT
;
A
#
# COMPACT_ATOMS: atom_id res chain seq x y z
N MET A 1 9.95 -38.36 -21.73
CA MET A 1 9.41 -37.60 -20.58
C MET A 1 8.22 -38.34 -20.00
N TYR A 2 8.01 -38.20 -18.70
CA TYR A 2 6.80 -38.63 -18.02
C TYR A 2 6.13 -37.41 -17.38
N TYR A 3 4.80 -37.40 -17.35
CA TYR A 3 4.03 -36.34 -16.71
C TYR A 3 2.70 -36.90 -16.19
N SER A 4 2.21 -36.31 -15.10
CA SER A 4 0.90 -36.67 -14.55
C SER A 4 -0.22 -35.91 -15.25
N VAL A 5 -1.38 -36.54 -15.34
CA VAL A 5 -2.65 -35.95 -15.76
C VAL A 5 -3.67 -36.27 -14.68
N SER A 6 -4.04 -35.27 -13.89
CA SER A 6 -5.02 -35.39 -12.81
C SER A 6 -6.37 -34.88 -13.30
N ALA A 7 -7.26 -35.80 -13.68
CA ALA A 7 -8.56 -35.51 -14.27
C ALA A 7 -9.59 -36.57 -13.87
N TYR A 8 -9.96 -36.60 -12.59
CA TYR A 8 -10.87 -37.61 -12.02
C TYR A 8 -12.17 -37.77 -12.84
N PRO A 9 -12.60 -39.00 -13.19
CA PRO A 9 -12.00 -40.30 -12.87
C PRO A 9 -10.97 -40.81 -13.89
N ASN A 10 -10.59 -40.00 -14.88
CA ASN A 10 -9.70 -40.36 -15.98
C ASN A 10 -8.27 -39.86 -15.76
N SER A 11 -7.76 -39.97 -14.54
CA SER A 11 -6.37 -39.62 -14.23
C SER A 11 -5.41 -40.71 -14.73
N TYR A 12 -4.21 -40.30 -15.11
CA TYR A 12 -3.16 -41.21 -15.57
C TYR A 12 -1.79 -40.53 -15.50
N ILE A 13 -0.74 -41.34 -15.47
CA ILE A 13 0.62 -40.91 -15.78
C ILE A 13 0.87 -41.22 -17.25
N ALA A 14 1.36 -40.25 -18.00
CA ALA A 14 1.65 -40.34 -19.43
C ALA A 14 3.16 -40.44 -19.68
N GLU A 15 3.51 -41.06 -20.81
CA GLU A 15 4.86 -41.04 -21.37
C GLU A 15 4.80 -40.42 -22.77
N ALA A 16 5.80 -39.62 -23.12
CA ALA A 16 5.98 -39.05 -24.45
C ALA A 16 7.47 -38.83 -24.77
N ASN A 17 7.78 -38.58 -26.04
CA ASN A 17 9.09 -38.04 -26.41
C ASN A 17 9.24 -36.59 -25.92
N MET A 18 10.48 -36.09 -25.82
CA MET A 18 10.75 -34.73 -25.34
C MET A 18 10.20 -33.63 -26.28
N ASP A 19 9.88 -33.98 -27.52
CA ASP A 19 9.21 -33.09 -28.49
C ASP A 19 7.68 -33.16 -28.43
N GLY A 20 7.12 -33.93 -27.49
CA GLY A 20 5.68 -34.14 -27.33
C GLY A 20 5.07 -35.16 -28.29
N SER A 21 5.86 -35.82 -29.13
CA SER A 21 5.39 -36.91 -29.99
C SER A 21 5.26 -38.24 -29.24
N ASP A 22 4.60 -39.22 -29.86
CA ASP A 22 4.43 -40.59 -29.37
C ASP A 22 3.86 -40.68 -27.94
N VAL A 23 2.89 -39.82 -27.62
CA VAL A 23 2.21 -39.80 -26.32
C VAL A 23 1.44 -41.11 -26.10
N ARG A 24 1.62 -41.72 -24.93
CA ARG A 24 0.82 -42.86 -24.47
C ARG A 24 0.44 -42.75 -23.00
N LYS A 25 -0.73 -43.29 -22.64
CA LYS A 25 -1.09 -43.54 -21.24
C LYS A 25 -0.20 -44.66 -20.70
N PHE A 26 0.60 -44.34 -19.69
CA PHE A 26 1.59 -45.26 -19.14
C PHE A 26 1.05 -46.02 -17.92
N ILE A 27 0.52 -45.29 -16.93
CA ILE A 27 -0.14 -45.87 -15.74
C ILE A 27 -1.52 -45.24 -15.65
N THR A 28 -2.57 -46.06 -15.62
CA THR A 28 -3.97 -45.59 -15.59
C THR A 28 -4.68 -45.85 -14.27
N ASP A 29 -4.09 -46.64 -13.39
CA ASP A 29 -4.64 -46.98 -12.07
C ASP A 29 -4.13 -45.98 -11.02
N VAL A 30 -4.52 -44.73 -11.15
CA VAL A 30 -4.14 -43.60 -10.29
C VAL A 30 -5.32 -42.66 -10.15
N ASP A 31 -5.45 -42.02 -8.99
CA ASP A 31 -6.56 -41.10 -8.73
C ASP A 31 -6.10 -39.66 -8.94
N THR A 32 -5.12 -39.20 -8.16
CA THR A 32 -4.58 -37.85 -8.30
C THR A 32 -3.04 -37.89 -8.24
N PRO A 33 -2.39 -38.39 -9.31
CA PRO A 33 -0.93 -38.52 -9.34
C PRO A 33 -0.26 -37.14 -9.37
N ASP A 34 0.66 -36.91 -8.45
CA ASP A 34 1.47 -35.71 -8.37
C ASP A 34 2.88 -36.05 -7.87
N GLY A 35 3.85 -35.20 -8.18
CA GLY A 35 5.26 -35.43 -7.88
C GLY A 35 5.80 -36.73 -8.50
N LEU A 36 6.57 -36.64 -9.58
CA LEU A 36 7.11 -37.84 -10.24
C LEU A 36 8.62 -37.94 -9.99
N ALA A 37 9.10 -39.13 -9.63
CA ALA A 37 10.53 -39.44 -9.60
C ALA A 37 10.84 -40.72 -10.36
N ILE A 38 12.02 -40.78 -10.96
CA ILE A 38 12.50 -41.94 -11.72
C ILE A 38 13.83 -42.40 -11.13
N ASP A 39 13.88 -43.68 -10.79
CA ASP A 39 15.12 -44.38 -10.47
C ASP A 39 15.56 -45.21 -11.68
N TYR A 40 16.52 -44.68 -12.43
CA TYR A 40 17.06 -45.33 -13.62
C TYR A 40 17.96 -46.53 -13.31
N ILE A 41 18.52 -46.64 -12.10
CA ILE A 41 19.38 -47.78 -11.74
C ILE A 41 18.50 -49.01 -11.53
N ASN A 42 17.43 -48.84 -10.76
CA ASN A 42 16.54 -49.93 -10.38
C ASN A 42 15.33 -50.08 -11.32
N ASN A 43 15.22 -49.23 -12.34
CA ASN A 43 14.12 -49.18 -13.31
C ASN A 43 12.75 -49.04 -12.66
N TYR A 44 12.59 -48.02 -11.80
CA TYR A 44 11.33 -47.71 -11.15
C TYR A 44 10.87 -46.28 -11.45
N ILE A 45 9.54 -46.10 -11.48
CA ILE A 45 8.88 -44.81 -11.40
C ILE A 45 8.12 -44.72 -10.08
N TYR A 46 8.19 -43.57 -9.43
CA TYR A 46 7.51 -43.25 -8.19
C TYR A 46 6.57 -42.08 -8.41
N TRP A 47 5.47 -42.04 -7.65
CA TRP A 47 4.58 -40.89 -7.59
C TRP A 47 3.85 -40.79 -6.25
N GLY A 48 3.46 -39.57 -5.87
CA GLY A 48 2.46 -39.35 -4.82
C GLY A 48 1.05 -39.45 -5.40
N ASP A 49 0.14 -40.14 -4.73
CA ASP A 49 -1.29 -40.06 -5.03
C ASP A 49 -1.97 -39.23 -3.94
N LEU A 50 -2.38 -38.01 -4.31
CA LEU A 50 -2.92 -37.01 -3.40
C LEU A 50 -4.27 -37.42 -2.79
N TYR A 51 -5.06 -38.21 -3.51
CA TYR A 51 -6.36 -38.63 -2.99
C TYR A 51 -6.21 -39.80 -2.02
N GLU A 52 -5.31 -40.74 -2.34
CA GLU A 52 -5.06 -41.92 -1.50
C GLU A 52 -4.08 -41.64 -0.35
N ASN A 53 -3.40 -40.49 -0.32
CA ASN A 53 -2.31 -40.15 0.60
C ASN A 53 -1.19 -41.21 0.60
N THR A 54 -0.83 -41.70 -0.60
CA THR A 54 0.18 -42.74 -0.75
C THR A 54 1.35 -42.28 -1.60
N ILE A 55 2.53 -42.85 -1.36
CA ILE A 55 3.61 -42.88 -2.35
C ILE A 55 3.63 -44.27 -2.95
N ARG A 56 3.48 -44.34 -4.27
CA ARG A 56 3.41 -45.58 -5.04
C ARG A 56 4.60 -45.68 -5.97
N ARG A 57 4.90 -46.91 -6.39
CA ARG A 57 5.99 -47.25 -7.30
C ARG A 57 5.54 -48.32 -8.29
N CYS A 58 5.95 -48.23 -9.55
CA CYS A 58 5.91 -49.33 -10.51
C CYS A 58 7.29 -49.54 -11.12
N ASN A 59 7.49 -50.67 -11.79
CA ASN A 59 8.56 -50.82 -12.76
C ASN A 59 8.42 -49.74 -13.87
N LEU A 60 9.54 -49.31 -14.46
CA LEU A 60 9.58 -48.32 -15.55
C LEU A 60 8.99 -48.85 -16.87
N ASN A 61 8.54 -50.11 -16.92
CA ASN A 61 7.72 -50.67 -17.99
C ASN A 61 6.21 -50.69 -17.66
N GLY A 62 5.80 -50.17 -16.49
CA GLY A 62 4.42 -50.04 -16.04
C GLY A 62 3.88 -51.24 -15.25
N THR A 63 4.69 -52.28 -14.99
CA THR A 63 4.26 -53.47 -14.24
C THR A 63 4.61 -53.40 -12.74
N ASN A 64 4.09 -54.33 -11.93
CA ASN A 64 4.43 -54.50 -10.52
C ASN A 64 4.26 -53.22 -9.67
N CYS A 65 3.15 -52.53 -9.89
CA CYS A 65 2.79 -51.35 -9.11
C CYS A 65 2.47 -51.72 -7.65
N MET A 66 3.04 -51.00 -6.69
CA MET A 66 2.86 -51.22 -5.27
C MET A 66 2.90 -49.90 -4.49
N THR A 67 2.24 -49.87 -3.34
CA THR A 67 2.32 -48.76 -2.39
C THR A 67 3.56 -48.93 -1.51
N ILE A 68 4.42 -47.91 -1.49
CA ILE A 68 5.64 -47.87 -0.69
C ILE A 68 5.37 -47.23 0.67
N LEU A 69 4.61 -46.14 0.67
CA LEU A 69 4.21 -45.41 1.87
C LEU A 69 2.71 -45.17 1.83
N ASN A 70 2.05 -45.40 2.97
CA ASN A 70 0.66 -45.04 3.20
C ASN A 70 0.61 -44.24 4.49
N GLU A 71 0.45 -42.92 4.37
CA GLU A 71 0.36 -42.02 5.51
C GLU A 71 -1.09 -42.08 6.04
N THR A 72 -1.32 -42.95 7.03
CA THR A 72 -2.64 -43.17 7.63
C THR A 72 -2.99 -42.15 8.73
N SER A 73 -2.18 -41.10 8.89
CA SER A 73 -2.45 -40.05 9.88
C SER A 73 -3.77 -39.33 9.53
N SER A 74 -4.50 -38.88 10.54
CA SER A 74 -5.79 -38.19 10.37
C SER A 74 -5.72 -36.88 9.59
N ASP A 75 -4.51 -36.38 9.36
CA ASP A 75 -4.24 -35.16 8.59
C ASP A 75 -3.97 -35.54 7.13
N THR A 76 -4.64 -34.84 6.21
CA THR A 76 -4.46 -35.05 4.77
C THR A 76 -3.05 -34.64 4.36
N VAL A 77 -2.19 -35.62 4.11
CA VAL A 77 -0.82 -35.39 3.63
C VAL A 77 -0.88 -35.05 2.15
N ILE A 78 -0.57 -33.80 1.79
CA ILE A 78 -0.53 -33.35 0.40
C ILE A 78 0.93 -33.43 -0.08
N ILE A 79 1.19 -34.39 -0.96
CA ILE A 79 2.49 -34.65 -1.59
C ILE A 79 2.52 -33.98 -2.98
N ARG A 80 3.24 -32.87 -3.10
CA ARG A 80 3.36 -32.14 -4.37
C ARG A 80 4.51 -32.61 -5.23
N ASP A 81 5.66 -32.84 -4.61
CA ASP A 81 6.82 -33.34 -5.30
C ASP A 81 7.56 -34.39 -4.49
N ILE A 82 8.26 -35.26 -5.21
CA ILE A 82 9.06 -36.35 -4.65
C ILE A 82 10.41 -36.42 -5.37
N VAL A 83 11.45 -36.78 -4.62
CA VAL A 83 12.76 -37.11 -5.16
C VAL A 83 13.22 -38.42 -4.53
N VAL A 84 13.78 -39.31 -5.34
CA VAL A 84 14.31 -40.60 -4.87
C VAL A 84 15.82 -40.61 -5.03
N GLU A 85 16.52 -40.95 -3.95
CA GLU A 85 17.96 -41.15 -3.96
C GLU A 85 18.33 -42.36 -3.10
N GLY A 86 18.85 -43.40 -3.73
CA GLY A 86 19.15 -44.66 -3.06
C GLY A 86 17.90 -45.22 -2.39
N ASP A 87 17.99 -45.47 -1.07
CA ASP A 87 16.89 -46.01 -0.26
C ASP A 87 15.99 -44.90 0.35
N LEU A 88 16.25 -43.62 0.04
CA LEU A 88 15.52 -42.49 0.58
C LEU A 88 14.55 -41.92 -0.46
N ILE A 89 13.32 -41.64 0.00
CA ILE A 89 12.34 -40.82 -0.71
C ILE A 89 12.21 -39.51 0.06
N TYR A 90 12.56 -38.40 -0.58
CA TYR A 90 12.27 -37.06 -0.09
C TYR A 90 10.95 -36.59 -0.70
N TYR A 91 10.03 -36.08 0.12
CA TYR A 91 8.76 -35.57 -0.37
C TYR A 91 8.31 -34.33 0.39
N THR A 92 7.54 -33.47 -0.27
CA THR A 92 6.94 -32.30 0.37
C THR A 92 5.72 -32.74 1.19
N ASP A 93 5.58 -32.25 2.41
CA ASP A 93 4.38 -32.47 3.22
C ASP A 93 3.77 -31.13 3.64
N TYR A 94 2.61 -30.78 3.07
CA TYR A 94 1.93 -29.51 3.38
C TYR A 94 1.40 -29.46 4.80
N SER A 95 1.03 -30.62 5.37
CA SER A 95 0.49 -30.68 6.71
C SER A 95 1.58 -30.40 7.75
N LYS A 96 2.82 -30.81 7.46
CA LYS A 96 3.99 -30.59 8.31
C LYS A 96 4.76 -29.31 7.97
N GLU A 97 4.41 -28.63 6.87
CA GLU A 97 5.15 -27.50 6.31
C GLU A 97 6.67 -27.77 6.26
N ALA A 98 7.02 -28.98 5.81
CA ALA A 98 8.38 -29.51 5.88
C ALA A 98 8.68 -30.44 4.69
N VAL A 99 9.96 -30.76 4.52
CA VAL A 99 10.39 -31.87 3.65
C VAL A 99 10.57 -33.11 4.51
N VAL A 100 9.99 -34.23 4.09
CA VAL A 100 10.12 -35.49 4.81
C VAL A 100 11.03 -36.41 4.02
N ALA A 101 12.07 -36.93 4.67
CA ALA A 101 12.84 -38.05 4.15
C ALA A 101 12.29 -39.35 4.73
N TYR A 102 11.91 -40.27 3.85
CA TYR A 102 11.45 -41.60 4.19
C TYR A 102 12.48 -42.65 3.75
N ASN A 103 12.96 -43.46 4.69
CA ASN A 103 13.82 -44.58 4.42
C ASN A 103 12.99 -45.82 4.10
N MET A 104 13.07 -46.29 2.85
CA MET A 104 12.30 -47.44 2.36
C MET A 104 12.69 -48.75 3.02
N THR A 105 13.94 -48.87 3.47
CA THR A 105 14.50 -50.09 4.08
C THR A 105 14.10 -50.20 5.56
N ASP A 106 14.36 -49.14 6.33
CA ASP A 106 14.09 -49.11 7.78
C ASP A 106 12.65 -48.71 8.10
N LYS A 107 11.91 -48.22 7.10
CA LYS A 107 10.53 -47.68 7.22
C LYS A 107 10.40 -46.56 8.24
N THR A 108 11.43 -45.73 8.35
CA THR A 108 11.48 -44.57 9.24
C THR A 108 11.36 -43.28 8.45
N SER A 109 10.81 -42.24 9.07
CA SER A 109 10.69 -40.90 8.49
C SER A 109 11.36 -39.86 9.37
N GLN A 110 11.96 -38.85 8.72
CA GLN A 110 12.56 -37.69 9.38
C GLN A 110 12.16 -36.42 8.62
N SER A 111 11.63 -35.44 9.34
CA SER A 111 11.31 -34.13 8.77
C SER A 111 12.51 -33.19 8.82
N TYR A 112 12.65 -32.38 7.77
CA TYR A 112 13.66 -31.35 7.59
C TYR A 112 12.98 -30.01 7.35
N GLY A 113 13.37 -29.03 8.16
CA GLY A 113 12.73 -27.72 8.22
C GLY A 113 11.42 -27.70 9.01
N THR A 114 11.03 -26.51 9.41
CA THR A 114 9.75 -26.19 10.08
C THR A 114 9.25 -24.87 9.52
N ASP A 115 7.93 -24.71 9.38
CA ASP A 115 7.28 -23.50 8.86
C ASP A 115 7.77 -23.10 7.44
N LEU A 116 8.09 -24.09 6.58
CA LEU A 116 8.48 -23.85 5.18
C LEU A 116 7.29 -23.47 4.29
N GLY A 117 6.07 -23.48 4.83
CA GLY A 117 4.84 -23.23 4.09
C GLY A 117 4.53 -24.31 3.06
N ARG A 118 3.92 -23.89 1.95
CA ARG A 118 3.47 -24.77 0.85
C ARG A 118 4.54 -24.90 -0.21
N LEU A 119 5.48 -25.81 0.00
CA LEU A 119 6.52 -26.14 -0.97
C LEU A 119 5.91 -26.67 -2.27
N SER A 120 6.56 -26.48 -3.41
CA SER A 120 6.00 -26.92 -4.71
C SER A 120 6.90 -27.93 -5.40
N ASP A 121 8.21 -27.66 -5.44
CA ASP A 121 9.20 -28.51 -6.12
C ASP A 121 10.36 -28.88 -5.19
N LEU A 122 10.93 -30.07 -5.40
CA LEU A 122 12.08 -30.59 -4.66
C LEU A 122 13.19 -31.05 -5.59
N TRP A 123 14.42 -30.69 -5.26
CA TRP A 123 15.60 -31.04 -6.05
C TRP A 123 16.71 -31.56 -5.14
N VAL A 124 17.34 -32.65 -5.55
CA VAL A 124 18.55 -33.17 -4.90
C VAL A 124 19.75 -32.76 -5.73
N TYR A 125 20.67 -32.02 -5.11
CA TYR A 125 21.93 -31.62 -5.72
C TYR A 125 23.07 -32.51 -5.21
N LYS A 126 23.76 -33.15 -6.15
CA LYS A 126 24.96 -33.95 -5.89
C LYS A 126 26.16 -33.34 -6.58
N SER A 127 27.18 -32.96 -5.82
CA SER A 127 28.38 -32.32 -6.36
C SER A 127 29.25 -33.28 -7.20
N ASN A 128 29.11 -34.61 -7.04
CA ASN A 128 30.05 -35.59 -7.60
C ASN A 128 29.37 -36.87 -8.12
N THR A 129 28.49 -36.81 -9.12
CA THR A 129 27.92 -38.01 -9.74
C THR A 129 28.05 -38.06 -11.25
N VAL A 130 28.47 -39.23 -11.75
CA VAL A 130 28.22 -39.69 -13.12
C VAL A 130 26.71 -39.67 -13.34
N ASN A 131 26.23 -38.96 -14.36
CA ASN A 131 24.81 -38.99 -14.73
C ASN A 131 24.37 -40.43 -14.98
N LYS A 132 23.57 -40.97 -14.08
CA LYS A 132 22.99 -42.32 -14.17
C LYS A 132 21.79 -42.38 -15.13
N GLN A 133 21.39 -41.23 -15.68
CA GLN A 133 20.32 -41.14 -16.65
C GLN A 133 20.76 -41.71 -18.01
N PRO A 134 19.84 -42.33 -18.77
CA PRO A 134 20.11 -42.76 -20.14
C PRO A 134 20.54 -41.58 -21.01
N VAL A 135 21.73 -41.65 -21.59
CA VAL A 135 22.24 -40.61 -22.48
C VAL A 135 21.72 -40.84 -23.90
N ASN A 136 21.10 -39.82 -24.48
CA ASN A 136 20.77 -39.80 -25.90
C ASN A 136 22.04 -39.45 -26.71
N LYS A 137 22.51 -40.39 -27.54
CA LYS A 137 23.75 -40.23 -28.32
C LYS A 137 23.67 -39.10 -29.34
N ALA A 138 22.46 -38.75 -29.76
CA ALA A 138 22.21 -37.81 -30.84
C ALA A 138 22.27 -36.34 -30.35
N CYS A 139 21.92 -36.09 -29.08
CA CYS A 139 22.08 -34.78 -28.43
C CYS A 139 23.38 -34.67 -27.59
N GLN A 140 24.21 -35.70 -27.51
CA GLN A 140 25.36 -35.73 -26.59
C GLN A 140 26.48 -34.75 -26.96
N SER A 141 26.71 -34.52 -28.25
CA SER A 141 27.76 -33.60 -28.72
C SER A 141 27.35 -32.13 -28.56
N ASN A 142 28.32 -31.22 -28.72
CA ASN A 142 28.09 -29.78 -28.74
C ASN A 142 27.29 -29.28 -27.50
N ASN A 143 27.73 -29.68 -26.30
CA ASN A 143 27.10 -29.30 -25.02
C ASN A 143 25.58 -29.55 -25.02
N GLY A 144 25.15 -30.78 -25.30
CA GLY A 144 23.73 -31.15 -25.26
C GLY A 144 22.93 -30.79 -26.52
N ARG A 145 23.53 -30.12 -27.52
CA ARG A 145 22.83 -29.67 -28.74
C ARG A 145 22.93 -30.63 -29.92
N GLY A 146 23.79 -31.65 -29.84
CA GLY A 146 23.94 -32.59 -30.96
C GLY A 146 24.36 -31.89 -32.25
N ASP A 147 23.60 -32.15 -33.33
CA ASP A 147 23.70 -31.47 -34.62
C ASP A 147 22.65 -30.35 -34.82
N CYS A 148 21.90 -30.00 -33.76
CA CYS A 148 20.95 -28.89 -33.78
C CYS A 148 21.66 -27.55 -33.57
N SER A 149 21.20 -26.52 -34.26
CA SER A 149 21.72 -25.16 -34.09
C SER A 149 21.35 -24.52 -32.74
N ALA A 150 20.14 -24.80 -32.23
CA ALA A 150 19.60 -24.22 -31.00
C ALA A 150 19.33 -25.29 -29.92
N VAL A 151 18.18 -25.99 -29.99
CA VAL A 151 17.74 -26.95 -28.97
C VAL A 151 17.62 -28.35 -29.57
N CYS A 152 18.19 -29.36 -28.89
CA CYS A 152 18.07 -30.76 -29.25
C CYS A 152 17.15 -31.49 -28.25
N LEU A 153 16.04 -32.02 -28.73
CA LEU A 153 15.08 -32.76 -27.92
C LEU A 153 15.27 -34.27 -28.14
N PRO A 154 15.70 -35.04 -27.11
CA PRO A 154 15.89 -36.47 -27.22
C PRO A 154 14.64 -37.24 -27.62
N LYS A 155 14.78 -38.14 -28.60
CA LYS A 155 13.80 -39.16 -28.97
C LYS A 155 14.43 -40.54 -28.85
N GLY A 156 14.10 -41.26 -27.79
CA GLY A 156 14.78 -42.51 -27.42
C GLY A 156 16.30 -42.31 -27.19
N SER A 157 17.11 -43.32 -27.55
CA SER A 157 18.56 -43.32 -27.28
C SER A 157 19.43 -42.79 -28.43
N THR A 158 18.90 -42.73 -29.65
CA THR A 158 19.68 -42.43 -30.88
C THR A 158 19.03 -41.43 -31.82
N ASP A 159 17.79 -41.00 -31.56
CA ASP A 159 17.07 -40.05 -32.40
C ASP A 159 16.87 -38.71 -31.68
N ARG A 160 16.60 -37.64 -32.43
CA ARG A 160 16.36 -36.30 -31.89
C ARG A 160 15.41 -35.49 -32.77
N THR A 161 14.79 -34.50 -32.14
CA THR A 161 14.08 -33.42 -32.83
C THR A 161 14.77 -32.10 -32.51
N CYS A 162 15.22 -31.38 -33.54
CA CYS A 162 15.73 -30.03 -33.36
C CYS A 162 14.58 -29.02 -33.25
N LYS A 163 14.70 -28.10 -32.30
CA LYS A 163 13.80 -26.95 -32.17
C LYS A 163 14.62 -25.67 -32.10
N CYS A 164 14.05 -24.60 -32.60
CA CYS A 164 14.66 -23.28 -32.57
C CYS A 164 14.30 -22.53 -31.31
N ASN A 165 15.11 -21.52 -30.98
CA ASN A 165 14.74 -20.63 -29.89
C ASN A 165 13.47 -19.88 -30.27
N THR A 166 12.78 -19.36 -29.26
CA THR A 166 11.57 -18.55 -29.45
C THR A 166 11.86 -17.40 -30.44
N GLY A 167 11.12 -17.36 -31.54
CA GLY A 167 11.25 -16.33 -32.58
C GLY A 167 12.15 -16.71 -33.77
N GLU A 168 12.73 -17.90 -33.78
CA GLU A 168 13.46 -18.45 -34.92
C GLU A 168 12.66 -19.56 -35.61
N ASN A 169 12.88 -19.75 -36.92
CA ASN A 169 12.24 -20.81 -37.68
C ASN A 169 13.22 -21.93 -38.02
N LEU A 170 12.78 -23.18 -37.80
CA LEU A 170 13.53 -24.35 -38.23
C LEU A 170 13.52 -24.41 -39.75
N GLN A 171 14.71 -24.54 -40.33
CA GLN A 171 14.87 -24.64 -41.77
C GLN A 171 14.47 -26.04 -42.28
N GLU A 172 14.35 -26.18 -43.59
CA GLU A 172 14.00 -27.45 -44.25
C GLU A 172 14.97 -28.59 -43.96
N ASP A 173 16.21 -28.28 -43.58
CA ASP A 173 17.21 -29.28 -43.18
C ASP A 173 16.90 -29.94 -41.82
N GLY A 174 15.90 -29.43 -41.08
CA GLY A 174 15.47 -29.94 -39.80
C GLY A 174 16.48 -29.73 -38.66
N ARG A 175 17.48 -28.86 -38.83
CA ARG A 175 18.60 -28.67 -37.88
C ARG A 175 18.97 -27.21 -37.67
N THR A 176 18.97 -26.40 -38.72
CA THR A 176 19.38 -25.00 -38.67
C THR A 176 18.19 -24.10 -38.35
N CYS A 177 18.47 -23.03 -37.61
CA CYS A 177 17.51 -22.02 -37.22
C CYS A 177 17.85 -20.73 -37.96
N SER A 178 16.88 -20.15 -38.65
CA SER A 178 17.03 -18.90 -39.38
C SER A 178 15.76 -18.07 -39.27
N ASN A 179 15.80 -16.82 -39.77
CA ASN A 179 14.71 -15.85 -39.68
C ASN A 179 14.30 -15.54 -38.24
N ILE A 180 15.07 -14.65 -37.61
CA ILE A 180 14.71 -14.05 -36.32
C ILE A 180 13.52 -13.11 -36.57
N PHE A 181 12.35 -13.50 -36.09
CA PHE A 181 11.19 -12.62 -36.02
C PHE A 181 11.58 -11.35 -35.27
N LYS A 182 11.34 -10.21 -35.90
CA LYS A 182 11.55 -8.90 -35.31
C LYS A 182 10.31 -8.06 -35.49
N CYS A 183 9.92 -7.37 -34.44
CA CYS A 183 8.85 -6.39 -34.52
C CYS A 183 9.29 -5.16 -35.33
N GLU A 184 8.29 -4.45 -35.87
CA GLU A 184 8.49 -3.23 -36.63
C GLU A 184 9.25 -2.17 -35.83
N SER A 185 9.96 -1.30 -36.55
CA SER A 185 10.72 -0.20 -35.93
C SER A 185 9.86 0.94 -35.37
N PHE A 186 8.55 0.84 -35.54
CA PHE A 186 7.57 1.83 -35.15
C PHE A 186 6.24 1.16 -34.76
N ILE A 187 5.39 1.91 -34.05
CA ILE A 187 3.99 1.57 -33.76
C ILE A 187 3.12 2.64 -34.41
N ARG A 188 2.14 2.21 -35.22
CA ARG A 188 1.07 3.09 -35.73
C ARG A 188 -0.09 3.05 -34.75
N GLN A 189 -0.29 4.16 -34.02
CA GLN A 189 -1.40 4.33 -33.11
C GLN A 189 -2.74 4.53 -33.86
N PRO A 190 -3.90 4.32 -33.20
CA PRO A 190 -5.22 4.52 -33.80
C PRO A 190 -5.49 5.94 -34.34
N ASP A 191 -4.85 6.96 -33.76
CA ASP A 191 -4.93 8.36 -34.18
C ASP A 191 -3.95 8.71 -35.32
N ALA A 192 -3.41 7.68 -35.98
CA ALA A 192 -2.40 7.77 -37.04
C ALA A 192 -1.05 8.37 -36.62
N THR A 193 -0.82 8.60 -35.32
CA THR A 193 0.50 8.99 -34.82
C THR A 193 1.47 7.80 -34.91
N VAL A 194 2.72 8.09 -35.27
CA VAL A 194 3.78 7.09 -35.41
C VAL A 194 4.74 7.23 -34.25
N VAL A 195 4.79 6.20 -33.41
CA VAL A 195 5.74 6.08 -32.31
C VAL A 195 6.95 5.32 -32.79
N THR A 196 8.14 5.84 -32.54
CA THR A 196 9.38 5.16 -32.92
C THR A 196 9.89 4.30 -31.77
N ILE A 197 10.47 3.15 -32.09
CA ILE A 197 11.14 2.27 -31.12
C ILE A 197 12.61 2.69 -30.99
N SER A 198 13.13 2.69 -29.76
CA SER A 198 14.53 3.05 -29.49
C SER A 198 15.51 2.34 -30.42
N SER A 199 16.47 3.08 -30.95
CA SER A 199 17.50 2.54 -31.85
C SER A 199 18.43 1.52 -31.18
N THR A 200 18.50 1.52 -29.85
CA THR A 200 19.25 0.53 -29.06
C THR A 200 18.53 -0.81 -28.94
N CYS A 201 17.25 -0.90 -29.29
CA CYS A 201 16.49 -2.15 -29.15
C CYS A 201 16.68 -3.09 -30.34
N THR A 202 16.88 -4.39 -30.08
CA THR A 202 17.09 -5.37 -31.15
C THR A 202 15.78 -5.85 -31.80
N LYS A 203 14.65 -5.54 -31.15
CA LYS A 203 13.26 -5.82 -31.54
C LYS A 203 12.97 -7.31 -31.66
N ARG A 204 13.72 -8.14 -30.91
CA ARG A 204 13.53 -9.58 -30.91
C ARG A 204 12.29 -9.95 -30.11
N LEU A 205 11.72 -11.12 -30.41
CA LEU A 205 10.57 -11.65 -29.68
C LEU A 205 10.85 -11.68 -28.16
N ASN A 206 9.87 -11.23 -27.36
CA ASN A 206 9.89 -11.03 -25.92
C ASN A 206 10.86 -9.95 -25.40
N GLU A 207 11.57 -9.22 -26.25
CA GLU A 207 12.38 -8.07 -25.84
C GLU A 207 11.46 -6.89 -25.48
N MET A 208 11.74 -6.26 -24.32
CA MET A 208 11.12 -4.99 -23.94
C MET A 208 11.91 -3.83 -24.55
N CYS A 209 11.23 -3.01 -25.33
CA CYS A 209 11.82 -1.86 -25.99
C CYS A 209 11.21 -0.55 -25.47
N ALA A 210 12.08 0.42 -25.22
CA ALA A 210 11.65 1.79 -24.94
C ALA A 210 11.06 2.44 -26.20
N ILE A 211 10.00 3.21 -26.01
CA ILE A 211 9.37 4.00 -27.08
C ILE A 211 9.84 5.46 -27.06
N GLN A 212 9.78 6.11 -28.22
CA GLN A 212 10.07 7.52 -28.41
C GLN A 212 8.90 8.18 -29.14
N CYS A 213 8.31 9.19 -28.50
CA CYS A 213 7.22 9.96 -29.10
C CYS A 213 7.74 10.94 -30.16
N PRO A 214 6.94 11.22 -31.21
CA PRO A 214 7.28 12.23 -32.21
C PRO A 214 7.38 13.63 -31.58
N SER A 215 8.05 14.56 -32.26
CA SER A 215 8.22 15.94 -31.78
C SER A 215 6.87 16.59 -31.46
N GLY A 216 6.77 17.19 -30.27
CA GLY A 216 5.54 17.82 -29.79
C GLY A 216 4.55 16.85 -29.15
N TYR A 217 4.91 15.58 -28.92
CA TYR A 217 4.12 14.61 -28.16
C TYR A 217 4.88 14.13 -26.92
N ILE A 218 4.14 13.75 -25.87
CA ILE A 218 4.68 13.16 -24.64
C ILE A 218 4.07 11.78 -24.40
N ILE A 219 4.77 10.92 -23.67
CA ILE A 219 4.25 9.61 -23.26
C ILE A 219 3.07 9.84 -22.31
N LYS A 220 1.92 9.21 -22.59
CA LYS A 220 0.66 9.39 -21.86
C LYS A 220 0.78 9.09 -20.35
N ASN A 221 1.53 8.05 -19.98
CA ASN A 221 1.89 7.74 -18.60
C ASN A 221 3.23 6.96 -18.54
N ALA A 222 3.91 6.97 -17.40
CA ALA A 222 5.22 6.32 -17.25
C ALA A 222 5.19 4.79 -17.49
N ASN A 223 4.06 4.14 -17.19
CA ASN A 223 3.86 2.69 -17.38
C ASN A 223 3.73 2.27 -18.85
N LEU A 224 3.60 3.23 -19.76
CA LEU A 224 3.52 3.05 -21.22
C LEU A 224 4.84 3.38 -21.93
N SER A 225 5.93 3.57 -21.19
CA SER A 225 7.25 3.91 -21.76
C SER A 225 7.97 2.74 -22.43
N MET A 226 7.48 1.51 -22.23
CA MET A 226 8.03 0.29 -22.80
C MET A 226 6.94 -0.56 -23.44
N VAL A 227 7.32 -1.28 -24.50
CA VAL A 227 6.50 -2.22 -25.24
C VAL A 227 7.25 -3.53 -25.43
N THR A 228 6.53 -4.65 -25.47
CA THR A 228 7.13 -5.97 -25.64
C THR A 228 6.84 -6.48 -27.05
N CYS A 229 7.88 -6.99 -27.72
CA CYS A 229 7.70 -7.59 -29.03
C CYS A 229 7.08 -8.99 -28.89
N LEU A 230 5.89 -9.20 -29.43
CA LEU A 230 5.15 -10.47 -29.47
C LEU A 230 5.10 -11.01 -30.91
N ILE A 231 4.65 -12.25 -31.07
CA ILE A 231 4.67 -12.96 -32.36
C ILE A 231 3.77 -12.31 -33.42
N ASP A 232 2.80 -11.52 -32.98
CA ASP A 232 1.83 -10.77 -33.79
C ASP A 232 2.12 -9.27 -33.86
N GLY A 233 3.21 -8.79 -33.26
CA GLY A 233 3.60 -7.37 -33.25
C GLY A 233 3.87 -6.85 -31.85
N TRP A 234 3.71 -5.55 -31.62
CA TRP A 234 3.91 -4.96 -30.29
C TRP A 234 2.68 -5.19 -29.39
N ASP A 235 2.89 -5.61 -28.14
CA ASP A 235 1.84 -5.92 -27.15
C ASP A 235 0.76 -4.84 -26.99
N ARG A 236 1.13 -3.56 -27.16
CA ARG A 236 0.24 -2.39 -26.99
C ARG A 236 -0.02 -1.62 -28.28
N GLN A 237 0.01 -2.29 -29.42
CA GLN A 237 -0.19 -1.65 -30.73
C GLN A 237 -1.56 -0.97 -30.90
N ALA A 238 -2.59 -1.40 -30.16
CA ALA A 238 -3.92 -0.80 -30.20
C ALA A 238 -4.13 0.36 -29.21
N GLU A 239 -3.16 0.66 -28.34
CA GLU A 239 -3.26 1.72 -27.35
C GLU A 239 -2.70 3.07 -27.84
N ILE A 240 -3.22 4.17 -27.28
CA ILE A 240 -2.65 5.50 -27.49
C ILE A 240 -1.52 5.72 -26.48
N LEU A 241 -0.28 5.61 -26.95
CA LEU A 241 0.95 5.67 -26.14
C LEU A 241 1.47 7.11 -26.01
N CYS A 242 1.46 7.88 -27.10
CA CYS A 242 1.89 9.27 -27.14
C CYS A 242 0.70 10.21 -27.30
N VAL A 243 0.72 11.34 -26.58
CA VAL A 243 -0.34 12.37 -26.63
C VAL A 243 0.28 13.75 -26.85
N ASN A 244 -0.42 14.61 -27.60
CA ASN A 244 0.01 15.98 -27.81
C ASN A 244 -0.39 16.84 -26.58
N PRO A 245 0.56 17.40 -25.82
CA PRO A 245 0.24 18.25 -24.67
C PRO A 245 -0.49 19.55 -25.08
N ALA A 246 -0.43 19.97 -26.34
CA ALA A 246 -1.21 21.09 -26.87
C ALA A 246 -2.70 20.77 -27.07
N SER A 247 -3.12 19.52 -26.88
CA SER A 247 -4.53 19.09 -27.00
C SER A 247 -5.29 19.03 -25.67
N THR A 248 -4.67 19.52 -24.58
CA THR A 248 -5.30 19.56 -23.26
C THR A 248 -5.23 20.96 -22.66
N CYS A 249 -6.39 21.57 -22.41
CA CYS A 249 -6.42 22.81 -21.65
C CYS A 249 -6.25 22.47 -20.17
N THR A 250 -5.35 23.17 -19.47
CA THR A 250 -5.21 23.03 -18.01
C THR A 250 -5.72 24.30 -17.34
N ILE A 251 -6.55 24.15 -16.31
CA ILE A 251 -6.77 25.20 -15.30
C ILE A 251 -6.23 24.62 -14.01
N ARG A 252 -5.33 25.35 -13.36
CA ARG A 252 -4.98 25.12 -11.97
C ARG A 252 -5.82 26.08 -11.12
N SER A 253 -6.27 25.67 -9.93
CA SER A 253 -7.14 26.53 -9.10
C SER A 253 -6.49 27.86 -8.74
N ASP A 254 -5.16 27.89 -8.60
CA ASP A 254 -4.33 29.09 -8.40
C ASP A 254 -4.37 30.10 -9.56
N SER A 255 -4.89 29.70 -10.74
CA SER A 255 -4.99 30.58 -11.92
C SER A 255 -6.29 31.38 -12.01
N ILE A 256 -7.31 31.08 -11.20
CA ILE A 256 -8.56 31.83 -11.13
C ILE A 256 -8.53 32.71 -9.89
N ALA A 257 -8.17 33.99 -10.05
CA ALA A 257 -8.16 34.93 -8.93
C ALA A 257 -9.57 35.06 -8.32
N ASN A 258 -9.70 34.75 -7.02
CA ASN A 258 -10.96 34.78 -6.26
C ASN A 258 -12.04 33.81 -6.76
N GLY A 259 -11.64 32.63 -7.25
CA GLY A 259 -12.54 31.55 -7.62
C GLY A 259 -11.89 30.18 -7.57
N ASP A 260 -12.71 29.14 -7.71
CA ASP A 260 -12.31 27.74 -7.69
C ASP A 260 -12.94 26.96 -8.85
N ILE A 261 -12.30 25.85 -9.22
CA ILE A 261 -12.82 24.90 -10.19
C ILE A 261 -13.81 23.96 -9.51
N ARG A 262 -14.99 23.74 -10.10
CA ARG A 262 -15.94 22.74 -9.61
C ARG A 262 -15.55 21.32 -10.04
N PRO A 263 -15.88 20.28 -9.27
CA PRO A 263 -15.54 18.90 -9.64
C PRO A 263 -16.21 18.52 -10.97
N ARG A 264 -15.44 17.85 -11.86
CA ARG A 264 -15.80 17.35 -13.23
C ARG A 264 -15.48 18.31 -14.38
N CYS A 265 -14.20 18.56 -14.64
CA CYS A 265 -13.77 19.26 -15.86
C CYS A 265 -13.28 18.30 -16.95
N MET A 266 -13.67 18.58 -18.19
CA MET A 266 -13.19 17.86 -19.38
C MET A 266 -12.07 18.67 -20.03
N PHE A 267 -10.82 18.26 -19.80
CA PHE A 267 -9.63 19.01 -20.20
C PHE A 267 -9.23 18.86 -21.68
N THR A 268 -9.98 18.09 -22.47
CA THR A 268 -9.73 17.91 -23.91
C THR A 268 -10.27 19.09 -24.73
N VAL A 269 -9.70 19.36 -25.90
CA VAL A 269 -10.26 20.34 -26.87
C VAL A 269 -11.75 20.09 -27.10
N GLY A 270 -12.56 21.15 -27.02
CA GLY A 270 -14.03 21.10 -27.07
C GLY A 270 -14.71 20.66 -25.77
N GLY A 271 -13.93 20.23 -24.76
CA GLY A 271 -14.41 19.90 -23.43
C GLY A 271 -14.82 21.14 -22.63
N SER A 272 -15.78 20.95 -21.71
CA SER A 272 -16.31 22.00 -20.87
C SER A 272 -15.90 21.83 -19.40
N CYS A 273 -15.78 22.95 -18.70
CA CYS A 273 -15.45 22.99 -17.28
C CYS A 273 -16.30 24.06 -16.58
N GLU A 274 -16.74 23.76 -15.37
CA GLU A 274 -17.50 24.70 -14.53
C GLU A 274 -16.59 25.29 -13.46
N TYR A 275 -16.63 26.61 -13.28
CA TYR A 275 -15.92 27.30 -12.20
C TYR A 275 -16.89 28.15 -11.38
N GLY A 276 -16.50 28.46 -10.14
CA GLY A 276 -17.25 29.32 -9.24
C GLY A 276 -16.36 30.41 -8.67
N CYS A 277 -16.95 31.55 -8.32
CA CYS A 277 -16.26 32.62 -7.62
C CYS A 277 -16.46 32.51 -6.10
N HIS A 278 -15.47 33.00 -5.35
CA HIS A 278 -15.57 33.18 -3.89
C HIS A 278 -16.61 34.25 -3.54
N GLU A 279 -17.02 34.30 -2.27
CA GLU A 279 -18.00 35.27 -1.78
C GLU A 279 -17.53 36.72 -2.07
N GLY A 280 -18.46 37.59 -2.50
CA GLY A 280 -18.17 38.96 -2.93
C GLY A 280 -17.67 39.11 -4.37
N TYR A 281 -17.57 38.00 -5.13
CA TYR A 281 -17.22 37.99 -6.55
C TYR A 281 -18.27 37.28 -7.41
N SER A 282 -18.42 37.73 -8.66
CA SER A 282 -19.32 37.14 -9.65
C SER A 282 -18.62 36.93 -10.99
N GLN A 283 -19.13 35.95 -11.73
CA GLN A 283 -18.71 35.61 -13.07
C GLN A 283 -19.82 35.91 -14.08
N ILE A 284 -19.42 36.23 -15.32
CA ILE A 284 -20.37 36.45 -16.42
C ILE A 284 -20.96 35.11 -16.87
N THR A 285 -20.13 34.05 -16.86
CA THR A 285 -20.51 32.69 -17.24
C THR A 285 -19.93 31.70 -16.24
N SER A 286 -20.67 30.64 -15.88
CA SER A 286 -20.13 29.56 -15.04
C SER A 286 -19.42 28.48 -15.82
N MET A 287 -19.58 28.44 -17.14
CA MET A 287 -19.05 27.40 -18.01
C MET A 287 -18.01 27.99 -18.97
N VAL A 288 -16.89 27.28 -19.12
CA VAL A 288 -15.83 27.58 -20.08
C VAL A 288 -15.59 26.39 -21.00
N THR A 289 -15.14 26.65 -22.22
CA THR A 289 -14.85 25.63 -23.24
C THR A 289 -13.38 25.66 -23.64
N CYS A 290 -12.76 24.49 -23.77
CA CYS A 290 -11.37 24.35 -24.19
C CYS A 290 -11.22 24.59 -25.70
N GLY A 291 -10.44 25.60 -26.08
CA GLY A 291 -10.13 25.96 -27.46
C GLY A 291 -9.06 25.07 -28.09
N ASN A 292 -8.96 25.13 -29.42
CA ASN A 292 -7.98 24.37 -30.21
C ASN A 292 -6.51 24.79 -29.95
N ASP A 293 -6.32 25.92 -29.26
CA ASP A 293 -5.03 26.48 -28.83
C ASP A 293 -4.64 26.08 -27.40
N GLY A 294 -5.42 25.22 -26.74
CA GLY A 294 -5.17 24.79 -25.36
C GLY A 294 -5.56 25.82 -24.30
N LEU A 295 -6.32 26.86 -24.66
CA LEU A 295 -6.82 27.89 -23.75
C LEU A 295 -8.33 27.77 -23.50
N TRP A 296 -8.80 28.23 -22.34
CA TRP A 296 -10.23 28.23 -21.98
C TRP A 296 -10.94 29.51 -22.41
N TYR A 297 -12.11 29.37 -23.02
CA TYR A 297 -12.93 30.46 -23.55
C TYR A 297 -14.37 30.42 -23.01
N PRO A 298 -14.91 31.59 -22.57
CA PRO A 298 -14.18 32.82 -22.28
C PRO A 298 -13.15 32.61 -21.15
N ARG A 299 -12.14 33.50 -21.04
CA ARG A 299 -11.14 33.37 -19.98
C ARG A 299 -11.84 33.43 -18.59
N PRO A 300 -11.67 32.41 -17.73
CA PRO A 300 -12.33 32.38 -16.42
C PRO A 300 -11.82 33.55 -15.57
N ALA A 301 -12.74 34.38 -15.11
CA ALA A 301 -12.45 35.54 -14.29
C ALA A 301 -13.60 35.82 -13.32
N CYS A 302 -13.24 36.24 -12.10
CA CYS A 302 -14.15 36.65 -11.06
C CYS A 302 -14.02 38.16 -10.83
N ARG A 303 -15.15 38.88 -10.89
CA ARG A 303 -15.22 40.33 -10.71
C ARG A 303 -15.93 40.67 -9.42
N ALA A 304 -15.40 41.63 -8.66
CA ALA A 304 -16.00 42.09 -7.42
C ALA A 304 -17.44 42.58 -7.68
N THR A 305 -18.40 42.10 -6.88
CA THR A 305 -19.81 42.52 -6.99
C THR A 305 -20.10 43.80 -6.23
N THR A 306 -19.51 43.93 -5.04
CA THR A 306 -19.73 45.03 -4.10
C THR A 306 -18.43 45.31 -3.36
N ILE A 307 -18.03 46.58 -3.29
CA ILE A 307 -16.82 47.02 -2.58
C ILE A 307 -17.24 47.94 -1.43
N CYS A 308 -16.87 47.59 -0.19
CA CYS A 308 -17.16 48.43 0.96
C CYS A 308 -16.28 49.69 0.99
N MET A 309 -16.82 50.77 1.56
CA MET A 309 -16.11 52.04 1.66
C MET A 309 -14.83 51.91 2.50
N THR A 310 -13.71 52.42 2.01
CA THR A 310 -12.42 52.47 2.72
C THR A 310 -11.98 53.89 3.06
N ASN A 311 -12.86 54.87 2.87
CA ASN A 311 -12.58 56.27 3.15
C ASN A 311 -12.61 56.57 4.66
N ALA A 312 -12.29 57.81 5.04
CA ALA A 312 -12.24 58.26 6.44
C ALA A 312 -13.57 58.11 7.21
N ASN A 313 -14.69 57.88 6.52
CA ASN A 313 -16.02 57.70 7.12
C ASN A 313 -16.44 56.23 7.21
N ALA A 314 -15.55 55.29 6.84
CA ALA A 314 -15.85 53.86 6.83
C ALA A 314 -16.22 53.32 8.22
N ILE A 315 -15.60 53.85 9.27
CA ILE A 315 -15.81 53.43 10.66
C ILE A 315 -16.16 54.66 11.51
N PRO A 316 -17.37 54.73 12.11
CA PRO A 316 -17.71 55.81 13.02
C PRO A 316 -16.75 55.89 14.20
N ASN A 317 -16.14 57.06 14.43
CA ASN A 317 -15.13 57.31 15.47
C ASN A 317 -13.89 56.39 15.41
N GLY A 318 -13.54 55.91 14.21
CA GLY A 318 -12.38 55.07 13.98
C GLY A 318 -11.82 55.20 12.57
N SER A 319 -10.84 54.37 12.25
CA SER A 319 -10.22 54.29 10.93
C SER A 319 -9.79 52.86 10.63
N LEU A 320 -10.01 52.40 9.40
CA LEU A 320 -9.47 51.13 8.92
C LEU A 320 -7.94 51.21 8.81
N TYR A 321 -7.27 50.08 8.99
CA TYR A 321 -5.84 49.99 8.72
C TYR A 321 -5.52 50.10 7.22
N THR A 322 -4.33 50.59 6.90
CA THR A 322 -3.89 50.89 5.52
C THR A 322 -3.78 49.66 4.61
N ASN A 323 -3.72 48.46 5.19
CA ASN A 323 -3.71 47.19 4.46
C ASN A 323 -5.11 46.73 4.01
N CYS A 324 -6.19 47.41 4.42
CA CYS A 324 -7.54 47.14 3.97
C CYS A 324 -7.81 47.82 2.61
N VAL A 325 -7.43 47.17 1.52
CA VAL A 325 -7.54 47.71 0.16
C VAL A 325 -8.58 46.91 -0.64
N ASN A 326 -9.54 47.62 -1.25
CA ASN A 326 -10.63 47.06 -2.06
C ASN A 326 -11.39 45.88 -1.41
N PRO A 327 -11.91 46.02 -0.17
CA PRO A 327 -12.62 44.96 0.50
C PRO A 327 -13.95 44.69 -0.19
N VAL A 328 -14.15 43.45 -0.63
CA VAL A 328 -15.43 42.95 -1.14
C VAL A 328 -16.27 42.37 -0.01
N THR A 329 -17.56 42.11 -0.25
CA THR A 329 -18.43 41.40 0.71
C THR A 329 -17.77 40.13 1.24
N GLY A 330 -17.79 39.94 2.57
CA GLY A 330 -17.12 38.84 3.27
C GLY A 330 -15.68 39.15 3.69
N SER A 331 -15.05 40.19 3.14
CA SER A 331 -13.70 40.62 3.54
C SER A 331 -13.69 41.11 4.98
N THR A 332 -12.68 40.70 5.75
CA THR A 332 -12.45 41.18 7.12
C THR A 332 -11.28 42.15 7.15
N CYS A 333 -11.47 43.28 7.82
CA CYS A 333 -10.44 44.30 7.96
C CYS A 333 -10.24 44.71 9.42
N GLY A 334 -8.98 44.94 9.79
CA GLY A 334 -8.63 45.55 11.06
C GLY A 334 -8.86 47.07 11.05
N PHE A 335 -9.15 47.62 12.22
CA PHE A 335 -9.39 49.05 12.42
C PHE A 335 -8.85 49.50 13.77
N SER A 336 -8.73 50.81 13.94
CA SER A 336 -8.45 51.48 15.21
C SER A 336 -9.55 52.48 15.55
N CYS A 337 -9.78 52.71 16.83
CA CYS A 337 -10.68 53.76 17.31
C CYS A 337 -9.91 55.05 17.62
N GLN A 338 -10.60 56.18 17.47
CA GLN A 338 -10.07 57.49 17.85
C GLN A 338 -9.91 57.60 19.39
N PRO A 339 -9.05 58.50 19.88
CA PRO A 339 -8.91 58.74 21.32
C PRO A 339 -10.26 59.02 22.01
N GLY A 340 -10.51 58.37 23.15
CA GLY A 340 -11.80 58.45 23.87
C GLY A 340 -12.80 57.36 23.48
N PHE A 341 -12.47 56.50 22.53
CA PHE A 341 -13.25 55.32 22.15
C PHE A 341 -12.42 54.04 22.30
N THR A 342 -13.08 52.94 22.66
CA THR A 342 -12.48 51.61 22.78
C THR A 342 -13.02 50.67 21.70
N GLN A 343 -12.17 49.74 21.29
CA GLN A 343 -12.46 48.79 20.24
C GLN A 343 -13.25 47.59 20.78
N LEU A 344 -14.47 47.38 20.28
CA LEU A 344 -15.31 46.24 20.69
C LEU A 344 -14.88 44.91 20.09
N MET A 345 -14.36 44.94 18.87
CA MET A 345 -13.91 43.77 18.11
C MET A 345 -12.63 44.10 17.35
N ALA A 346 -11.74 43.13 17.13
CA ALA A 346 -10.49 43.38 16.42
C ALA A 346 -10.68 43.70 14.92
N THR A 347 -11.77 43.23 14.33
CA THR A 347 -12.04 43.34 12.88
C THR A 347 -13.50 43.70 12.60
N VAL A 348 -13.73 44.27 11.42
CA VAL A 348 -15.05 44.48 10.82
C VAL A 348 -15.17 43.67 9.54
N THR A 349 -16.38 43.25 9.19
CA THR A 349 -16.68 42.46 7.98
C THR A 349 -17.50 43.28 7.00
N CYS A 350 -17.10 43.30 5.74
CA CYS A 350 -17.85 43.96 4.67
C CYS A 350 -19.11 43.14 4.35
N VAL A 351 -20.29 43.78 4.36
CA VAL A 351 -21.57 43.13 4.10
C VAL A 351 -22.19 43.59 2.76
N ASN A 352 -23.30 42.96 2.35
CA ASN A 352 -23.87 43.08 0.99
C ASN A 352 -24.34 44.50 0.60
N ASP A 353 -24.58 45.39 1.57
CA ASP A 353 -25.06 46.76 1.34
C ASP A 353 -23.91 47.80 1.26
N SER A 354 -22.68 47.34 1.02
CA SER A 354 -21.45 48.15 1.03
C SER A 354 -21.11 48.78 2.40
N SER A 355 -21.72 48.28 3.49
CA SER A 355 -21.44 48.74 4.85
C SER A 355 -20.55 47.76 5.64
N TRP A 356 -20.11 48.21 6.81
CA TRP A 356 -19.27 47.42 7.72
C TRP A 356 -20.09 46.89 8.88
N PHE A 357 -19.91 45.61 9.20
CA PHE A 357 -20.49 44.98 10.38
C PHE A 357 -19.40 44.65 11.42
N PRO A 358 -19.59 44.99 12.71
CA PRO A 358 -20.72 45.75 13.25
C PRO A 358 -20.66 47.23 12.87
N ALA A 359 -21.83 47.87 12.71
CA ALA A 359 -21.94 49.25 12.24
C ALA A 359 -21.33 50.30 13.21
N HIS A 360 -21.23 49.96 14.51
CA HIS A 360 -20.66 50.83 15.55
C HIS A 360 -19.60 50.07 16.36
N PRO A 361 -18.40 49.84 15.79
CA PRO A 361 -17.40 48.98 16.41
C PRO A 361 -16.52 49.73 17.43
N CYS A 362 -16.61 51.07 17.47
CA CYS A 362 -15.94 51.95 18.44
C CYS A 362 -16.94 52.45 19.49
N GLN A 363 -16.78 52.01 20.73
CA GLN A 363 -17.63 52.42 21.85
C GLN A 363 -16.98 53.56 22.63
N GLU A 364 -17.75 54.59 22.97
CA GLU A 364 -17.28 55.71 23.78
C GLU A 364 -16.85 55.24 25.18
N ILE A 365 -15.64 55.61 25.60
CA ILE A 365 -15.12 55.31 26.94
C ILE A 365 -15.74 56.30 27.93
N LYS A 366 -16.42 55.77 28.95
CA LYS A 366 -17.02 56.57 30.03
C LYS A 366 -16.55 56.07 31.38
N CYS A 367 -16.29 57.00 32.29
CA CYS A 367 -15.98 56.66 33.67
C CYS A 367 -17.25 56.28 34.45
N PRO A 368 -17.13 55.38 35.45
CA PRO A 368 -18.29 54.93 36.21
C PRO A 368 -18.89 56.07 37.05
N PRO A 369 -20.23 56.20 37.12
CA PRO A 369 -20.89 57.23 37.91
C PRO A 369 -20.84 57.00 39.43
N ILE A 370 -20.54 55.76 39.83
CA ILE A 370 -20.40 55.35 41.23
C ILE A 370 -18.91 55.30 41.57
N ILE A 371 -18.57 55.85 42.73
CA ILE A 371 -17.22 55.80 43.31
C ILE A 371 -17.33 55.19 44.72
N ASN A 372 -16.21 54.80 45.32
CA ASN A 372 -16.24 54.21 46.66
C ASN A 372 -16.82 55.19 47.70
N ASN A 373 -17.88 54.76 48.39
CA ASN A 373 -18.61 55.53 49.43
C ASN A 373 -19.14 56.91 48.96
N GLY A 374 -19.34 57.07 47.64
CA GLY A 374 -19.82 58.31 47.05
C GLY A 374 -20.41 58.12 45.64
N PHE A 375 -20.86 59.22 45.05
CA PHE A 375 -21.46 59.23 43.73
C PHE A 375 -21.15 60.52 42.99
N ILE A 376 -21.36 60.49 41.67
CA ILE A 376 -21.25 61.67 40.80
C ILE A 376 -22.61 61.86 40.11
N LEU A 377 -23.12 63.09 40.19
CA LEU A 377 -24.41 63.46 39.64
C LEU A 377 -24.36 63.49 38.09
N GLN A 378 -25.23 62.70 37.45
CA GLN A 378 -25.23 62.55 35.99
C GLN A 378 -25.65 63.82 35.24
N ASP A 379 -26.45 64.68 35.85
CA ASP A 379 -26.86 65.98 35.30
C ASP A 379 -25.73 67.04 35.38
N LYS A 380 -24.67 66.77 36.15
CA LYS A 380 -23.52 67.66 36.35
C LYS A 380 -22.23 67.17 35.68
N CYS A 381 -22.19 65.94 35.18
CA CYS A 381 -21.01 65.30 34.63
C CYS A 381 -21.34 64.45 33.39
N SER A 382 -20.59 64.61 32.30
CA SER A 382 -20.77 63.81 31.08
C SER A 382 -20.02 62.48 31.09
N PHE A 383 -19.17 62.25 32.11
CA PHE A 383 -18.33 61.05 32.31
C PHE A 383 -17.35 60.73 31.17
N LYS A 384 -17.19 61.63 30.20
CA LYS A 384 -16.29 61.44 29.06
C LYS A 384 -14.83 61.59 29.48
N VAL A 385 -13.95 60.88 28.78
CA VAL A 385 -12.49 61.01 28.95
C VAL A 385 -12.07 62.48 28.88
N GLY A 386 -11.22 62.91 29.82
CA GLY A 386 -10.72 64.27 29.94
C GLY A 386 -11.64 65.25 30.67
N ILE A 387 -12.88 64.87 30.97
CA ILE A 387 -13.81 65.72 31.72
C ILE A 387 -13.53 65.62 33.22
N VAL A 388 -13.55 66.79 33.85
CA VAL A 388 -13.41 66.96 35.31
C VAL A 388 -14.79 67.00 35.92
N CYS A 389 -15.08 66.08 36.83
CA CYS A 389 -16.36 65.97 37.50
C CYS A 389 -16.22 66.14 39.01
N GLU A 390 -17.19 66.86 39.58
CA GLU A 390 -17.33 66.97 41.02
C GLU A 390 -17.99 65.71 41.58
N TYR A 391 -17.45 65.22 42.69
CA TYR A 391 -17.97 64.06 43.39
C TYR A 391 -18.51 64.44 44.76
N PHE A 392 -19.48 63.65 45.22
CA PHE A 392 -20.15 63.82 46.50
C PHE A 392 -20.00 62.53 47.31
N CYS A 393 -19.69 62.68 48.59
CA CYS A 393 -19.73 61.60 49.56
C CYS A 393 -21.09 61.65 50.25
N GLY A 394 -21.90 60.59 50.17
CA GLY A 394 -23.24 60.66 50.76
C GLY A 394 -24.16 59.47 50.48
N GLY A 395 -24.61 58.86 51.57
CA GLY A 395 -25.68 57.86 51.65
C GLY A 395 -26.05 57.57 53.10
N VAL A 396 -25.07 57.65 54.01
CA VAL A 396 -25.23 57.60 55.48
C VAL A 396 -24.14 58.50 56.10
N SER A 397 -24.41 59.10 57.27
CA SER A 397 -23.63 60.17 57.93
C SER A 397 -22.23 59.79 58.45
N THR A 398 -21.53 58.84 57.83
CA THR A 398 -20.27 58.28 58.32
C THR A 398 -19.03 58.69 57.51
N TYR A 399 -19.20 59.26 56.31
CA TYR A 399 -18.08 59.64 55.42
C TYR A 399 -18.12 61.11 55.01
N GLU A 400 -16.98 61.80 55.06
CA GLU A 400 -16.80 63.18 54.59
C GLU A 400 -15.84 63.28 53.38
N LYS A 401 -15.96 64.35 52.59
CA LYS A 401 -15.12 64.60 51.41
C LYS A 401 -13.69 64.94 51.85
N ASN A 402 -12.69 64.24 51.29
CA ASN A 402 -11.28 64.56 51.52
C ASN A 402 -10.95 65.95 50.94
N LYS A 403 -10.60 66.91 51.80
CA LYS A 403 -10.34 68.31 51.41
C LYS A 403 -9.14 68.48 50.45
N SER A 404 -8.25 67.50 50.37
CA SER A 404 -7.10 67.52 49.46
C SER A 404 -7.46 67.12 48.02
N ILE A 405 -8.67 66.60 47.78
CA ILE A 405 -9.11 66.12 46.47
C ILE A 405 -10.44 66.80 46.14
N SER A 406 -10.40 67.79 45.25
CA SER A 406 -11.59 68.57 44.91
C SER A 406 -12.43 67.89 43.82
N ASN A 407 -11.79 67.39 42.77
CA ASN A 407 -12.44 66.94 41.54
C ASN A 407 -11.79 65.67 41.00
N LEU A 408 -12.55 64.86 40.25
CA LEU A 408 -12.07 63.67 39.56
C LEU A 408 -11.98 63.92 38.06
N THR A 409 -10.87 63.51 37.44
CA THR A 409 -10.71 63.57 35.98
C THR A 409 -10.85 62.18 35.40
N CYS A 410 -11.71 62.02 34.39
CA CYS A 410 -11.85 60.74 33.72
C CYS A 410 -10.63 60.47 32.82
N LEU A 411 -9.89 59.40 33.08
CA LEU A 411 -8.70 59.04 32.31
C LEU A 411 -9.07 58.28 31.03
N ALA A 412 -8.13 58.23 30.07
CA ALA A 412 -8.29 57.49 28.82
C ALA A 412 -8.49 55.97 29.02
N THR A 413 -8.20 55.45 30.20
CA THR A 413 -8.45 54.07 30.60
C THR A 413 -9.91 53.79 30.99
N GLY A 414 -10.76 54.82 31.08
CA GLY A 414 -12.12 54.71 31.61
C GLY A 414 -12.19 54.66 33.13
N ALA A 415 -11.06 54.87 33.82
CA ALA A 415 -10.99 55.00 35.27
C ALA A 415 -10.84 56.47 35.68
N TRP A 416 -11.26 56.79 36.90
CA TRP A 416 -10.98 58.09 37.50
C TRP A 416 -9.48 58.20 37.86
N ASN A 417 -8.93 59.42 37.77
CA ASN A 417 -7.54 59.71 38.13
C ASN A 417 -7.16 59.31 39.57
N GLN A 418 -8.15 59.21 40.45
CA GLN A 418 -8.03 58.64 41.79
C GLN A 418 -9.29 57.84 42.14
N THR A 419 -9.12 56.73 42.84
CA THR A 419 -10.22 55.81 43.23
C THR A 419 -10.25 55.51 44.73
N SER A 420 -9.24 55.95 45.50
CA SER A 420 -9.08 55.70 46.94
C SER A 420 -8.90 57.00 47.71
N GLY A 421 -9.37 57.05 48.95
CA GLY A 421 -9.20 58.22 49.82
C GLY A 421 -10.07 59.42 49.45
N LEU A 422 -11.10 59.23 48.62
CA LEU A 422 -12.02 60.26 48.16
C LEU A 422 -13.02 60.68 49.26
N CYS A 423 -13.58 59.68 49.93
CA CYS A 423 -14.49 59.81 51.07
C CYS A 423 -13.84 59.13 52.28
N VAL A 424 -13.60 59.89 53.35
CA VAL A 424 -12.91 59.42 54.57
C VAL A 424 -13.90 59.31 55.72
N GLU A 425 -13.73 58.32 56.59
CA GLU A 425 -14.59 58.13 57.76
C GLU A 425 -14.38 59.26 58.77
N ILE A 426 -15.49 59.75 59.35
CA ILE A 426 -15.43 60.75 60.41
C ILE A 426 -14.93 60.06 61.69
N PRO A 427 -13.84 60.53 62.34
CA PRO A 427 -13.34 59.92 63.57
C PRO A 427 -14.39 60.01 64.68
N GLY A 428 -14.91 58.86 65.12
CA GLY A 428 -15.78 58.74 66.30
C GLY A 428 -14.95 58.68 67.58
N ASP A 429 -15.35 59.49 68.57
CA ASP A 429 -14.73 59.61 69.89
C ASP A 429 -15.03 58.39 70.78
N THR A 430 -13.97 57.75 71.30
CA THR A 430 -13.90 56.76 72.41
C THR A 430 -14.74 55.46 72.38
N GLY A 431 -14.07 54.34 72.71
CA GLY A 431 -14.75 53.15 73.26
C GLY A 431 -14.06 51.82 72.94
N SER A 432 -13.14 51.41 73.81
CA SER A 432 -12.57 50.06 73.92
C SER A 432 -13.57 48.91 73.71
N GLN A 433 -13.27 47.96 72.82
CA GLN A 433 -13.37 46.50 73.08
C GLN A 433 -12.48 45.75 72.08
N GLU A 434 -11.53 44.97 72.61
CA GLU A 434 -10.88 43.89 71.88
C GLU A 434 -11.92 42.82 71.56
N ALA A 435 -12.15 42.57 70.27
CA ALA A 435 -12.81 41.36 69.81
C ALA A 435 -12.20 40.91 68.48
N SER A 436 -11.68 39.69 68.54
CA SER A 436 -11.25 38.83 67.46
C SER A 436 -12.20 38.80 66.25
N ALA A 437 -11.66 38.95 65.05
CA ALA A 437 -12.12 38.22 63.86
C ALA A 437 -11.05 38.27 62.76
N GLY A 438 -10.53 37.09 62.40
CA GLY A 438 -9.60 36.91 61.29
C GLY A 438 -10.23 37.32 59.96
N GLY A 439 -9.38 37.87 59.08
CA GLY A 439 -9.76 38.41 57.79
C GLY A 439 -10.41 37.39 56.86
N PHE A 440 -11.45 37.85 56.16
CA PHE A 440 -11.94 37.25 54.93
C PHE A 440 -11.84 38.29 53.81
N ALA A 441 -10.80 38.17 52.99
CA ALA A 441 -10.79 38.68 51.63
C ALA A 441 -9.75 37.88 50.82
N ARG A 442 -10.21 36.87 50.09
CA ARG A 442 -9.70 36.60 48.74
C ARG A 442 -10.66 35.72 47.94
N THR A 443 -11.19 36.35 46.90
CA THR A 443 -11.33 35.83 45.52
C THR A 443 -12.07 34.51 45.30
N GLN A 444 -13.24 34.68 44.70
CA GLN A 444 -13.98 33.74 43.87
C GLN A 444 -13.17 33.25 42.64
N ILE A 445 -13.61 32.09 42.13
CA ILE A 445 -13.40 31.43 40.82
C ILE A 445 -12.50 30.20 40.89
N GLU A 446 -13.11 29.01 40.89
CA GLU A 446 -12.86 27.91 39.94
C GLU A 446 -13.97 26.83 40.10
N MET A 447 -14.74 26.60 39.03
CA MET A 447 -15.59 25.41 38.86
C MET A 447 -15.00 24.54 37.75
N GLY A 448 -14.78 23.26 38.06
CA GLY A 448 -14.95 22.16 37.11
C GLY A 448 -13.69 21.67 36.38
N VAL A 449 -12.94 20.76 37.01
CA VAL A 449 -12.14 19.76 36.27
C VAL A 449 -12.42 18.38 36.86
N GLY A 450 -13.26 17.63 36.16
CA GLY A 450 -13.48 16.21 36.37
C GLY A 450 -14.11 15.65 35.11
N ILE A 451 -13.52 14.58 34.58
CA ILE A 451 -13.92 13.81 33.37
C ILE A 451 -13.22 14.28 32.06
N ALA A 452 -11.92 14.00 31.92
CA ALA A 452 -11.27 13.96 30.60
C ALA A 452 -9.99 13.09 30.53
N VAL A 453 -9.79 12.11 31.42
CA VAL A 453 -8.57 11.25 31.38
C VAL A 453 -8.87 9.75 31.18
N ALA A 454 -10.13 9.32 31.27
CA ALA A 454 -10.49 7.91 31.14
C ALA A 454 -10.82 7.44 29.69
N LEU A 455 -10.94 8.35 28.72
CA LEU A 455 -11.34 7.99 27.35
C LEU A 455 -10.18 7.91 26.34
N VAL A 456 -9.01 8.47 26.64
CA VAL A 456 -7.86 8.47 25.71
C VAL A 456 -7.07 7.15 25.78
N VAL A 457 -7.06 6.47 26.92
CA VAL A 457 -6.30 5.22 27.11
C VAL A 457 -6.99 4.01 26.47
N VAL A 458 -8.32 4.00 26.40
CA VAL A 458 -9.10 2.88 25.82
C VAL A 458 -9.07 2.89 24.29
N ILE A 459 -8.98 4.07 23.66
CA ILE A 459 -8.93 4.21 22.19
C ILE A 459 -7.52 3.90 21.66
N ALA A 460 -6.46 4.25 22.39
CA ALA A 460 -5.08 3.91 22.01
C ALA A 460 -4.79 2.39 22.06
N GLY A 461 -5.37 1.68 23.03
CA GLY A 461 -5.25 0.21 23.15
C GLY A 461 -5.96 -0.55 22.04
N ALA A 462 -7.14 -0.07 21.59
CA ALA A 462 -7.91 -0.70 20.52
C ALA A 462 -7.25 -0.54 19.14
N VAL A 463 -6.58 0.60 18.89
CA VAL A 463 -5.87 0.86 17.63
C VAL A 463 -4.60 0.00 17.51
N LEU A 464 -3.87 -0.22 18.61
CA LEU A 464 -2.69 -1.10 18.61
C LEU A 464 -3.06 -2.58 18.42
N LEU A 465 -4.20 -3.03 18.97
CA LEU A 465 -4.69 -4.40 18.78
C LEU A 465 -5.18 -4.62 17.32
N PHE A 466 -5.83 -3.62 16.71
CA PHE A 466 -6.23 -3.68 15.30
C PHE A 466 -5.03 -3.67 14.35
N ILE A 467 -3.97 -2.92 14.66
CA ILE A 467 -2.71 -2.93 13.90
C ILE A 467 -2.02 -4.30 14.02
N PHE A 468 -2.04 -4.94 15.20
CA PHE A 468 -1.49 -6.30 15.39
C PHE A 468 -2.32 -7.40 14.69
N ILE A 469 -3.65 -7.29 14.68
CA ILE A 469 -4.54 -8.24 13.98
C ILE A 469 -4.47 -8.06 12.46
N LYS A 470 -4.28 -6.82 11.96
CA LYS A 470 -4.07 -6.54 10.52
C LYS A 470 -2.66 -6.90 10.05
N ARG A 471 -1.63 -6.82 10.91
CA ARG A 471 -0.27 -7.33 10.63
C ARG A 471 -0.20 -8.86 10.56
N ARG A 472 -1.06 -9.59 11.27
CA ARG A 472 -1.15 -11.07 11.14
C ARG A 472 -1.85 -11.57 9.87
N ARG A 473 -2.44 -10.68 9.06
CA ARG A 473 -3.10 -11.02 7.78
C ARG A 473 -2.46 -10.37 6.55
N SER A 474 -1.30 -9.74 6.70
CA SER A 474 -0.58 -9.10 5.59
C SER A 474 0.94 -9.15 5.80
N THR A 475 1.43 -10.28 6.28
CA THR A 475 2.82 -10.68 6.00
C THR A 475 2.78 -11.50 4.73
N GLU A 476 3.22 -10.88 3.63
CA GLU A 476 3.78 -11.63 2.50
C GLU A 476 4.71 -12.69 3.10
N VAL A 477 4.38 -13.96 2.93
CA VAL A 477 5.29 -15.06 3.28
C VAL A 477 6.51 -14.84 2.39
N PRO A 478 7.70 -14.57 2.95
CA PRO A 478 8.88 -14.43 2.12
C PRO A 478 9.10 -15.78 1.43
N TYR A 479 9.23 -15.76 0.10
CA TYR A 479 9.65 -16.92 -0.68
C TYR A 479 11.02 -17.35 -0.14
N SER A 480 11.06 -18.42 0.63
CA SER A 480 12.29 -18.97 1.18
C SER A 480 12.71 -20.16 0.32
N ASN A 481 13.76 -19.97 -0.45
CA ASN A 481 14.55 -21.10 -0.94
C ASN A 481 15.31 -21.66 0.27
N ALA A 482 15.21 -22.96 0.50
CA ALA A 482 15.85 -23.62 1.63
C ALA A 482 16.82 -24.70 1.13
N THR A 483 18.00 -24.76 1.75
CA THR A 483 18.99 -25.80 1.49
C THR A 483 19.33 -26.56 2.76
N PHE A 484 19.24 -27.88 2.71
CA PHE A 484 19.56 -28.76 3.84
C PHE A 484 20.76 -29.64 3.48
N ASN A 485 21.72 -29.75 4.40
CA ASN A 485 22.89 -30.60 4.24
C ASN A 485 22.73 -31.86 5.10
N THR A 486 22.73 -33.04 4.47
CA THR A 486 22.58 -34.34 5.16
C THR A 486 23.92 -35.04 5.39
N GLY A 487 25.04 -34.33 5.23
CA GLY A 487 26.41 -34.81 5.51
C GLY A 487 27.20 -35.14 4.24
N ASN A 488 26.56 -35.71 3.22
CA ASN A 488 27.17 -35.98 1.90
C ASN A 488 26.38 -35.38 0.71
N GLU A 489 25.21 -34.80 0.96
CA GLU A 489 24.26 -34.37 -0.07
C GLU A 489 23.62 -33.03 0.32
N THR A 490 23.29 -32.21 -0.67
CA THR A 490 22.60 -30.93 -0.47
C THR A 490 21.25 -31.00 -1.16
N ILE A 491 20.19 -30.86 -0.38
CA ILE A 491 18.81 -30.78 -0.88
C ILE A 491 18.52 -29.30 -1.08
N ALA A 492 18.10 -28.92 -2.28
CA ALA A 492 17.69 -27.56 -2.60
C ALA A 492 16.18 -27.53 -2.85
N ILE A 493 15.53 -26.49 -2.34
CA ILE A 493 14.08 -26.33 -2.38
C ILE A 493 13.79 -24.99 -3.04
N GLU A 494 12.98 -25.01 -4.09
CA GLU A 494 12.43 -23.82 -4.71
C GLU A 494 10.96 -23.68 -4.36
N ASN A 495 10.53 -22.46 -4.05
CA ASN A 495 9.13 -22.12 -3.86
C ASN A 495 8.66 -21.17 -4.98
N PRO A 496 8.39 -21.68 -6.20
CA PRO A 496 7.74 -20.88 -7.21
C PRO A 496 6.31 -20.55 -6.76
N GLY A 497 6.08 -19.31 -6.33
CA GLY A 497 4.74 -18.81 -6.06
C GLY A 497 3.79 -19.10 -7.22
N TYR A 498 2.55 -19.49 -6.90
CA TYR A 498 1.49 -19.75 -7.88
C TYR A 498 1.27 -18.51 -8.78
N MET A 499 1.84 -18.50 -9.99
CA MET A 499 1.44 -17.57 -11.05
C MET A 499 0.46 -18.24 -11.99
N THR A 500 -0.78 -17.72 -11.98
CA THR A 500 -1.77 -17.95 -13.02
C THR A 500 -1.45 -17.04 -14.21
N THR A 501 -1.46 -17.61 -15.42
CA THR A 501 -1.51 -16.92 -16.72
C THR A 501 -0.47 -15.81 -16.98
N SER A 502 0.76 -16.17 -17.32
CA SER A 502 1.59 -15.59 -18.41
C SER A 502 3.03 -16.07 -18.23
N GLY A 503 3.64 -16.57 -19.30
CA GLY A 503 4.88 -17.32 -19.24
C GLY A 503 6.12 -16.53 -18.83
N ALA A 504 6.88 -17.10 -17.90
CA ALA A 504 8.34 -17.12 -17.90
C ALA A 504 8.79 -18.29 -17.01
N ARG A 505 9.29 -19.38 -17.62
CA ARG A 505 10.13 -20.34 -16.88
C ARG A 505 11.50 -19.69 -16.72
N MET A 506 12.01 -19.59 -15.50
CA MET A 506 13.42 -19.30 -15.27
C MET A 506 14.24 -20.47 -15.86
N ASN A 507 15.16 -20.14 -16.75
CA ASN A 507 16.13 -21.11 -17.28
C ASN A 507 17.14 -21.41 -16.18
N SER A 508 17.63 -22.66 -16.12
CA SER A 508 18.69 -23.14 -15.22
C SER A 508 20.08 -22.51 -15.46
N HIS A 509 20.14 -21.32 -16.06
CA HIS A 509 21.35 -20.64 -16.50
C HIS A 509 21.81 -19.52 -15.56
N ASP A 510 21.05 -19.22 -14.49
CA ASP A 510 21.33 -18.16 -13.52
C ASP A 510 21.83 -18.66 -12.15
N LEU A 511 22.28 -19.92 -12.05
CA LEU A 511 23.19 -20.34 -10.97
C LEU A 511 24.61 -19.86 -11.28
N ASP A 512 24.77 -18.55 -11.45
CA ASP A 512 26.07 -17.90 -11.38
C ASP A 512 26.31 -17.54 -9.90
N THR A 513 27.40 -18.05 -9.34
CA THR A 513 27.74 -17.95 -7.92
C THR A 513 28.23 -16.55 -7.54
N THR A 514 27.40 -15.52 -7.75
CA THR A 514 27.59 -14.20 -7.18
C THR A 514 26.23 -13.49 -7.05
N GLN A 515 25.80 -13.24 -5.81
CA GLN A 515 24.59 -12.48 -5.41
C GLN A 515 23.24 -13.20 -5.41
N THR A 516 23.10 -14.21 -4.54
CA THR A 516 21.86 -14.41 -3.77
C THR A 516 22.24 -14.69 -2.32
N ASP A 517 21.62 -13.99 -1.36
CA ASP A 517 21.87 -14.18 0.08
C ASP A 517 21.45 -15.61 0.50
N HIS A 518 22.43 -16.52 0.57
CA HIS A 518 22.21 -17.90 1.02
C HIS A 518 22.37 -17.99 2.54
N VAL A 519 21.35 -18.49 3.24
CA VAL A 519 21.47 -18.89 4.65
C VAL A 519 21.95 -20.35 4.68
N ILE A 520 23.24 -20.51 4.96
CA ILE A 520 23.89 -21.81 5.19
C ILE A 520 23.67 -22.18 6.66
N PHE A 521 23.01 -23.32 6.92
CA PHE A 521 23.00 -23.91 8.26
C PHE A 521 24.13 -24.94 8.36
N ASP A 522 25.20 -24.59 9.08
CA ASP A 522 26.27 -25.53 9.43
C ASP A 522 25.79 -26.55 10.47
N PRO A 523 26.22 -27.82 10.38
CA PRO A 523 25.98 -28.80 11.44
C PRO A 523 26.81 -28.45 12.68
N LEU A 524 26.13 -28.27 13.82
CA LEU A 524 26.80 -28.11 15.12
C LEU A 524 27.58 -29.39 15.51
N PRO A 525 28.71 -29.25 16.23
CA PRO A 525 29.66 -30.34 16.46
C PRO A 525 29.13 -31.40 17.43
N THR A 526 29.45 -32.66 17.14
CA THR A 526 29.23 -33.81 18.01
C THR A 526 29.97 -33.65 19.35
N VAL A 527 29.25 -33.74 20.47
CA VAL A 527 29.80 -33.94 21.82
C VAL A 527 29.05 -35.11 22.48
N PRO A 528 29.74 -36.03 23.19
CA PRO A 528 29.24 -37.38 23.43
C PRO A 528 28.33 -37.53 24.66
N VAL A 529 27.60 -38.65 24.62
CA VAL A 529 26.63 -39.21 25.57
C VAL A 529 27.02 -39.12 27.05
N LYS A 530 26.03 -38.78 27.90
CA LYS A 530 25.88 -39.34 29.25
C LYS A 530 24.44 -39.81 29.47
N LYS A 531 24.32 -41.04 29.98
CA LYS A 531 23.09 -41.67 30.47
C LYS A 531 22.85 -41.33 31.96
N ASP A 532 21.69 -41.79 32.42
CA ASP A 532 21.20 -42.00 33.78
C ASP A 532 20.39 -40.81 34.31
N ASP A 533 19.23 -40.95 34.96
CA ASP A 533 18.29 -42.04 35.22
C ASP A 533 17.03 -41.39 35.85
N ASP A 534 15.94 -42.14 35.88
CA ASP A 534 14.75 -42.00 36.77
C ASP A 534 13.66 -40.94 36.51
N GLY A 535 12.41 -41.44 36.50
CA GLY A 535 11.29 -40.73 37.11
C GLY A 535 9.96 -40.75 36.34
N PHE A 536 9.16 -41.79 36.56
CA PHE A 536 7.73 -41.89 36.20
C PHE A 536 6.89 -40.66 36.61
N VAL A 537 5.81 -40.41 35.87
CA VAL A 537 4.38 -40.42 36.31
C VAL A 537 3.56 -39.50 35.39
N ASN A 538 2.74 -40.11 34.54
CA ASN A 538 1.47 -39.57 34.02
C ASN A 538 0.50 -39.47 35.21
N PRO A 539 -0.53 -38.58 35.31
CA PRO A 539 -1.64 -38.73 34.36
C PRO A 539 -2.71 -37.59 34.23
N LEU A 540 -3.69 -37.87 33.35
CA LEU A 540 -5.15 -37.71 33.49
C LEU A 540 -5.89 -36.46 32.94
N TYR A 541 -6.86 -36.80 32.06
CA TYR A 541 -8.21 -36.26 31.77
C TYR A 541 -8.36 -34.78 31.38
N GLY A 542 -9.12 -34.38 30.35
CA GLY A 542 -10.15 -35.04 29.54
C GLY A 542 -11.36 -34.10 29.41
N ALA A 543 -11.89 -33.88 28.20
CA ALA A 543 -13.29 -33.49 27.98
C ALA A 543 -13.68 -33.46 26.48
N ASN A 544 -14.45 -34.48 26.09
CA ASN A 544 -15.51 -34.60 25.08
C ASN A 544 -15.90 -33.40 24.18
N ALA A 545 -16.03 -33.67 22.87
CA ALA A 545 -17.28 -33.52 22.11
C ALA A 545 -17.24 -34.28 20.75
N GLN A 546 -18.29 -35.05 20.47
CA GLN A 546 -18.68 -35.68 19.18
C GLN A 546 -20.18 -35.34 18.95
N PRO A 547 -20.80 -35.62 17.79
CA PRO A 547 -20.46 -35.27 16.41
C PRO A 547 -21.66 -34.61 15.68
N GLY A 548 -21.47 -34.02 14.50
CA GLY A 548 -22.58 -33.49 13.70
C GLY A 548 -22.27 -33.49 12.20
N ALA A 549 -22.94 -34.39 11.48
CA ALA A 549 -22.94 -34.49 10.03
C ALA A 549 -23.86 -33.44 9.39
N ASP A 550 -23.42 -32.80 8.30
CA ASP A 550 -24.16 -32.75 7.02
C ASP A 550 -23.31 -32.03 5.95
N ARG A 551 -23.02 -32.72 4.83
CA ARG A 551 -22.53 -32.08 3.60
C ARG A 551 -23.35 -32.63 2.45
N SER A 552 -24.30 -31.83 1.97
CA SER A 552 -24.92 -32.01 0.67
C SER A 552 -24.60 -30.81 -0.23
N GLN A 553 -24.06 -31.16 -1.41
CA GLN A 553 -24.17 -30.48 -2.70
C GLN A 553 -23.76 -29.00 -2.82
N GLN A 554 -22.71 -28.74 -3.60
CA GLN A 554 -22.83 -27.98 -4.86
C GLN A 554 -21.58 -28.16 -5.73
N ALA A 555 -21.72 -28.99 -6.78
CA ALA A 555 -20.87 -28.97 -7.95
C ALA A 555 -21.53 -28.07 -9.00
N LYS A 556 -20.84 -27.02 -9.44
CA LYS A 556 -21.08 -26.38 -10.75
C LYS A 556 -19.78 -25.77 -11.27
N ASN A 557 -19.36 -26.28 -12.42
CA ASN A 557 -18.54 -25.65 -13.46
C ASN A 557 -17.21 -25.02 -13.01
N GLY A 558 -16.16 -25.84 -12.97
CA GLY A 558 -14.77 -25.40 -13.07
C GLY A 558 -14.07 -26.22 -14.13
N GLU A 559 -13.37 -25.56 -15.06
CA GLU A 559 -12.46 -26.19 -16.01
C GLU A 559 -11.46 -27.11 -15.28
N PRO A 560 -10.95 -28.19 -15.91
CA PRO A 560 -9.95 -29.04 -15.29
C PRO A 560 -8.71 -28.20 -14.93
N LEU A 561 -8.39 -28.14 -13.63
CA LEU A 561 -7.14 -27.58 -13.13
C LEU A 561 -5.99 -28.51 -13.56
N TYR A 562 -5.28 -28.14 -14.63
CA TYR A 562 -4.05 -28.82 -15.02
C TYR A 562 -2.93 -28.43 -14.05
N THR A 563 -2.62 -29.29 -13.09
CA THR A 563 -1.33 -29.23 -12.37
C THR A 563 -0.38 -30.21 -13.04
N SER A 564 0.66 -29.71 -13.71
CA SER A 564 1.65 -30.58 -14.37
C SER A 564 2.95 -30.61 -13.58
N SER A 565 3.25 -31.73 -12.95
CA SER A 565 4.59 -32.05 -12.49
C SER A 565 5.32 -32.71 -13.68
N GLN A 566 6.28 -31.99 -14.28
CA GLN A 566 6.97 -32.42 -15.49
C GLN A 566 8.44 -32.73 -15.18
N ILE A 567 8.87 -33.96 -15.44
CA ILE A 567 10.29 -34.28 -15.47
C ILE A 567 10.84 -33.87 -16.85
N VAL A 568 11.48 -32.71 -16.91
CA VAL A 568 12.20 -32.23 -18.11
C VAL A 568 13.68 -32.59 -17.96
N LEU A 569 14.18 -33.43 -18.88
CA LEU A 569 15.59 -33.83 -18.93
C LEU A 569 16.45 -32.62 -19.31
N ASN A 570 17.19 -32.06 -18.36
CA ASN A 570 18.12 -30.98 -18.61
C ASN A 570 19.54 -31.54 -18.73
N ASN A 571 20.00 -31.76 -19.96
CA ASN A 571 21.38 -32.17 -20.24
C ASN A 571 22.27 -30.92 -20.31
N ASN A 572 22.76 -30.39 -19.19
CA ASN A 572 23.85 -29.40 -19.20
C ASN A 572 24.61 -29.31 -17.85
N LYS A 573 25.68 -30.10 -17.73
CA LYS A 573 27.08 -29.67 -17.45
C LYS A 573 27.99 -30.87 -17.14
N PRO A 574 29.21 -30.88 -17.70
CA PRO A 574 30.41 -30.96 -16.88
C PRO A 574 31.19 -29.64 -16.94
N THR A 575 31.82 -29.31 -15.82
CA THR A 575 32.64 -28.12 -15.48
C THR A 575 31.90 -26.83 -15.12
#